data_AF-A0A085NG61-F1
#
_entry.id   AF-A0A085NG61-F1
#
_cell.length_a   1.000
_cell.length_b   1.000
_cell.length_c   1.000
_cell.angle_alpha   90.00
_cell.angle_beta   90.00
_cell.angle_gamma   90.00
#
_symmetry.space_group_name_H-M   'P 1'
#
loop_
_entity.id
_entity.type
_entity.pdbx_description
1 polymer ?
#
loop_
_entity_poly.entity_id
_entity_poly.type
_entity_poly.pdbx_seq_one_letter_code
_entity_poly.pdbx_strand_id
1 'polypeptide(L)'
;MLRSDKVKIPTEEQQGAVYNVNCTCGASYIGETGNTISHRFKQHIGNLKTYRTAEKRKNGGRVTTRGRPQKKDPDTIMNEALKTSAVAEHVVTCGKTEKDLSVSKVCRETNYQRRKIKEAFYIRHNPNTNRDEGSGVSEAWISISHLTECFTITNRPHMITHSRGSEGTRSRGIDLQDNTPTAPGHTHV
;
A
#
# COMPACT_ATOMS: atom_id res chain seq x y z
N MET A 1 1.14 -35.46 -11.91
CA MET A 1 1.10 -34.64 -10.68
C MET A 1 2.29 -33.70 -10.68
N LEU A 2 2.09 -32.39 -10.76
CA LEU A 2 3.08 -31.42 -10.30
C LEU A 2 2.33 -30.33 -9.54
N ARG A 3 2.48 -30.34 -8.21
CA ARG A 3 1.94 -29.31 -7.32
C ARG A 3 2.61 -27.99 -7.70
N SER A 4 1.82 -27.04 -8.20
CA SER A 4 2.22 -25.64 -8.19
C SER A 4 2.05 -25.13 -6.76
N ASP A 5 2.97 -25.51 -5.88
CA ASP A 5 3.09 -24.91 -4.57
C ASP A 5 3.58 -23.47 -4.80
N LYS A 6 2.63 -22.54 -4.94
CA LYS A 6 2.92 -21.12 -4.98
C LYS A 6 3.58 -20.78 -3.65
N VAL A 7 4.91 -20.69 -3.66
CA VAL A 7 5.69 -20.17 -2.53
C VAL A 7 5.05 -18.84 -2.14
N LYS A 8 4.48 -18.77 -0.94
CA LYS A 8 3.93 -17.52 -0.41
C LYS A 8 5.12 -16.60 -0.15
N ILE A 9 5.39 -15.73 -1.12
CA ILE A 9 6.36 -14.65 -0.96
C ILE A 9 5.96 -13.86 0.31
N PRO A 10 6.87 -13.66 1.27
CA PRO A 10 6.60 -12.86 2.46
C PRO A 10 6.00 -11.50 2.10
N THR A 11 5.08 -11.01 2.92
CA THR A 11 4.31 -9.78 2.65
C THR A 11 5.18 -8.55 2.37
N GLU A 12 6.44 -8.54 2.84
CA GLU A 12 7.41 -7.46 2.64
C GLU A 12 8.09 -7.45 1.26
N GLU A 13 8.20 -8.61 0.59
CA GLU A 13 8.81 -8.75 -0.73
C GLU A 13 7.82 -8.57 -1.89
N GLN A 14 6.56 -8.32 -1.53
CA GLN A 14 5.47 -8.14 -2.46
C GLN A 14 5.60 -6.85 -3.27
N GLN A 15 5.85 -7.01 -4.58
CA GLN A 15 5.83 -5.93 -5.58
C GLN A 15 4.42 -5.44 -5.89
N GLY A 16 4.28 -4.17 -6.31
CA GLY A 16 3.00 -3.62 -6.75
C GLY A 16 2.11 -3.21 -5.57
N ALA A 17 2.27 -1.98 -5.08
CA ALA A 17 1.51 -1.48 -3.94
C ALA A 17 1.37 0.05 -3.93
N VAL A 18 0.28 0.51 -3.33
CA VAL A 18 0.19 1.87 -2.78
C VAL A 18 0.71 1.81 -1.34
N TYR A 19 1.53 2.78 -0.97
CA TYR A 19 2.17 2.88 0.33
C TYR A 19 2.02 4.29 0.89
N ASN A 20 2.27 4.40 2.19
CA ASN A 20 2.33 5.66 2.91
C ASN A 20 3.70 5.76 3.61
N VAL A 21 4.34 6.92 3.52
CA VAL A 21 5.47 7.33 4.35
C VAL A 21 4.98 8.31 5.41
N ASN A 22 4.99 7.89 6.67
CA ASN A 22 4.62 8.74 7.81
C ASN A 22 5.85 9.40 8.41
N CYS A 23 5.71 10.66 8.79
CA CYS A 23 6.70 11.41 9.55
C CYS A 23 6.25 11.57 11.01
N THR A 24 7.19 11.59 11.96
CA THR A 24 6.86 11.82 13.39
C THR A 24 6.22 13.19 13.67
N CYS A 25 6.24 14.12 12.72
CA CYS A 25 5.50 15.38 12.82
C CYS A 25 3.99 15.24 12.52
N GLY A 26 3.51 14.04 12.17
CA GLY A 26 2.10 13.75 11.84
C GLY A 26 1.77 13.87 10.36
N ALA A 27 2.71 14.34 9.54
CA ALA A 27 2.54 14.41 8.09
C ALA A 27 2.72 13.03 7.43
N SER A 28 2.07 12.86 6.28
CA SER A 28 2.01 11.61 5.53
C SER A 28 2.27 11.89 4.05
N TYR A 29 2.96 11.00 3.36
CA TYR A 29 3.13 11.01 1.91
C TYR A 29 2.60 9.72 1.32
N ILE A 30 1.80 9.81 0.27
CA ILE A 30 1.17 8.65 -0.36
C ILE A 30 1.80 8.43 -1.73
N GLY A 31 2.20 7.20 -2.03
CA GLY A 31 2.81 6.90 -3.32
C GLY A 31 2.48 5.50 -3.82
N GLU A 32 2.68 5.28 -5.11
CA GLU A 32 2.65 3.95 -5.72
C GLU A 32 4.02 3.41 -6.09
N THR A 33 4.10 2.09 -6.19
CA THR A 33 5.24 1.45 -6.84
C THR A 33 4.92 0.11 -7.47
N GLY A 34 5.56 -0.15 -8.61
CA GLY A 34 5.68 -1.50 -9.19
C GLY A 34 6.76 -2.36 -8.52
N ASN A 35 7.70 -1.77 -7.79
CA ASN A 35 8.73 -2.49 -7.02
C ASN A 35 8.22 -2.83 -5.61
N THR A 36 9.10 -3.28 -4.72
CA THR A 36 8.79 -3.40 -3.29
C THR A 36 8.74 -2.03 -2.62
N ILE A 37 7.96 -1.92 -1.54
CA ILE A 37 7.86 -0.67 -0.76
C ILE A 37 9.21 -0.30 -0.14
N SER A 38 9.95 -1.29 0.36
CA SER A 38 11.32 -1.09 0.89
C SER A 38 12.25 -0.47 -0.15
N HIS A 39 12.16 -0.92 -1.42
CA HIS A 39 12.95 -0.34 -2.50
C HIS A 39 12.64 1.15 -2.71
N ARG A 40 11.35 1.53 -2.75
CA ARG A 40 10.97 2.96 -2.87
C ARG A 40 11.36 3.79 -1.67
N PHE A 41 11.18 3.26 -0.47
CA PHE A 41 11.58 3.94 0.74
C PHE A 41 13.08 4.24 0.72
N LYS A 42 13.91 3.27 0.33
CA LYS A 42 15.35 3.48 0.12
C LYS A 42 15.66 4.56 -0.92
N GLN A 43 14.86 4.70 -1.98
CA GLN A 43 15.04 5.78 -2.95
C GLN A 43 14.74 7.16 -2.34
N HIS A 44 13.66 7.31 -1.57
CA HIS A 44 13.38 8.56 -0.84
C HIS A 44 14.50 8.91 0.14
N ILE A 45 14.97 7.93 0.92
CA ILE A 45 16.10 8.10 1.84
C ILE A 45 17.39 8.45 1.07
N GLY A 46 17.64 7.84 -0.09
CA GLY A 46 18.79 8.15 -0.95
C GLY A 46 18.79 9.60 -1.42
N ASN A 47 17.63 10.13 -1.81
CA ASN A 47 17.48 11.55 -2.17
C ASN A 47 17.74 12.47 -0.97
N LEU A 48 17.21 12.13 0.21
CA LEU A 48 17.49 12.88 1.44
C LEU A 48 18.99 12.88 1.80
N LYS A 49 19.67 11.73 1.69
CA LYS A 49 21.12 11.64 1.92
C LYS A 49 21.91 12.48 0.91
N THR A 50 21.48 12.47 -0.34
CA THR A 50 22.08 13.30 -1.40
C THR A 50 21.97 14.79 -1.06
N TYR A 51 20.78 15.23 -0.64
CA TYR A 51 20.56 16.60 -0.15
C TYR A 51 21.50 16.94 1.01
N ARG A 52 21.49 16.14 2.10
CA ARG A 52 22.28 16.41 3.31
C ARG A 52 23.79 16.40 3.04
N THR A 53 24.25 15.57 2.10
CA THR A 53 25.65 15.54 1.69
C THR A 53 26.04 16.82 0.95
N ALA A 54 25.20 17.30 0.03
CA ALA A 54 25.43 18.56 -0.68
C ALA A 54 25.35 19.77 0.27
N GLU A 55 24.37 19.80 1.18
CA GLU A 55 24.24 20.81 2.24
C GLU A 55 25.51 20.88 3.10
N LYS A 56 26.04 19.72 3.53
CA LYS A 56 27.30 19.67 4.28
C LYS A 56 28.49 20.22 3.49
N ARG A 57 28.57 19.96 2.17
CA ARG A 57 29.61 20.53 1.29
C ARG A 57 29.50 22.05 1.20
N LYS A 58 28.28 22.56 1.03
CA LYS A 58 27.99 23.99 0.97
C LYS A 58 28.45 24.70 2.25
N ASN A 59 28.23 24.08 3.41
CA ASN A 59 28.63 24.61 4.70
C ASN A 59 30.12 24.39 5.04
N GLY A 60 30.97 24.05 4.05
CA GLY A 60 32.41 23.84 4.24
C GLY A 60 32.77 22.54 4.99
N GLY A 61 31.80 21.67 5.25
CA GLY A 61 32.04 20.40 5.94
C GLY A 61 32.84 19.43 5.09
N ARG A 62 33.79 18.72 5.70
CA ARG A 62 34.51 17.61 5.04
C ARG A 62 33.50 16.52 4.64
N VAL A 63 33.46 16.22 3.35
CA VAL A 63 32.67 15.12 2.78
C VAL A 63 33.62 14.07 2.22
N THR A 64 33.60 12.89 2.83
CA THR A 64 34.34 11.72 2.37
C THR A 64 33.47 10.97 1.35
N THR A 65 33.69 11.20 0.07
CA THR A 65 33.07 10.38 -0.99
C THR A 65 34.02 9.25 -1.40
N ARG A 66 33.49 8.04 -1.53
CA ARG A 66 34.22 6.95 -2.19
C ARG A 66 34.11 7.13 -3.70
N GLY A 67 35.24 7.18 -4.40
CA GLY A 67 35.29 7.34 -5.86
C GLY A 67 35.35 8.80 -6.31
N ARG A 68 34.76 9.08 -7.48
CA ARG A 68 34.90 10.38 -8.15
C ARG A 68 34.18 11.49 -7.36
N PRO A 69 34.86 12.63 -7.10
CA PRO A 69 34.20 13.79 -6.51
C PRO A 69 33.02 14.27 -7.35
N GLN A 70 31.94 14.69 -6.66
CA GLN A 70 30.81 15.33 -7.33
C GLN A 70 31.24 16.68 -7.90
N LYS A 71 31.08 16.86 -9.22
CA LYS A 71 31.42 18.11 -9.92
C LYS A 71 30.30 19.15 -9.89
N LYS A 72 29.04 18.71 -9.76
CA LYS A 72 27.91 19.63 -9.71
C LYS A 72 28.00 20.52 -8.47
N ASP A 73 27.55 21.76 -8.66
CA ASP A 73 27.39 22.75 -7.61
C ASP A 73 26.44 22.22 -6.50
N PRO A 74 26.77 22.39 -5.21
CA PRO A 74 25.96 21.90 -4.10
C PRO A 74 24.50 22.37 -4.13
N ASP A 75 24.24 23.64 -4.44
CA ASP A 75 22.88 24.18 -4.48
C ASP A 75 22.05 23.53 -5.58
N THR A 76 22.66 23.29 -6.74
CA THR A 76 22.03 22.55 -7.82
C THR A 76 21.64 21.13 -7.38
N ILE A 77 22.54 20.42 -6.69
CA ILE A 77 22.27 19.05 -6.20
C ILE A 77 21.15 19.05 -5.16
N MET A 78 21.18 20.01 -4.22
CA MET A 78 20.14 20.15 -3.20
C MET A 78 18.77 20.35 -3.86
N ASN A 79 18.68 21.28 -4.81
CA ASN A 79 17.44 21.56 -5.54
C ASN A 79 16.94 20.35 -6.35
N GLU A 80 17.83 19.63 -7.03
CA GLU A 80 17.48 18.39 -7.76
C GLU A 80 16.94 17.31 -6.80
N ALA A 81 17.57 17.14 -5.64
CA ALA A 81 17.14 16.15 -4.65
C ALA A 81 15.76 16.47 -4.06
N LEU A 82 15.51 17.74 -3.74
CA LEU A 82 14.19 18.19 -3.27
C LEU A 82 13.16 17.98 -4.38
N LYS A 83 13.38 18.48 -5.60
CA LYS A 83 12.45 18.31 -6.74
C LYS A 83 12.12 16.84 -7.03
N THR A 84 13.06 15.92 -6.82
CA THR A 84 12.84 14.49 -7.10
C THR A 84 12.00 13.77 -6.05
N SER A 85 11.94 14.29 -4.81
CA SER A 85 11.33 13.57 -3.68
C SER A 85 10.57 14.52 -2.77
N ALA A 86 9.23 14.51 -2.86
CA ALA A 86 8.36 15.24 -1.94
C ALA A 86 8.61 14.84 -0.46
N VAL A 87 8.94 13.57 -0.20
CA VAL A 87 9.35 13.10 1.13
C VAL A 87 10.63 13.80 1.59
N ALA A 88 11.64 13.93 0.72
CA ALA A 88 12.90 14.58 1.10
C ALA A 88 12.69 16.07 1.34
N GLU A 89 11.91 16.73 0.49
CA GLU A 89 11.49 18.12 0.68
C GLU A 89 10.79 18.31 2.02
N HIS A 90 9.77 17.51 2.32
CA HIS A 90 9.05 17.59 3.58
C HIS A 90 10.00 17.46 4.78
N VAL A 91 10.85 16.42 4.79
CA VAL A 91 11.75 16.12 5.92
C VAL A 91 12.73 17.26 6.19
N VAL A 92 13.24 17.88 5.13
CA VAL A 92 14.12 19.05 5.23
C VAL A 92 13.35 20.22 5.83
N THR A 93 12.17 20.53 5.30
CA THR A 93 11.33 21.65 5.75
C THR A 93 10.85 21.50 7.18
N CYS A 94 10.50 20.29 7.63
CA CYS A 94 10.03 20.05 8.99
C CYS A 94 11.14 19.76 10.01
N GLY A 95 12.41 19.84 9.60
CA GLY A 95 13.57 19.68 10.49
C GLY A 95 13.78 18.26 11.01
N LYS A 96 13.24 17.25 10.32
CA LYS A 96 13.32 15.83 10.71
C LYS A 96 14.46 15.10 10.01
N THR A 97 14.65 13.84 10.38
CA THR A 97 15.68 12.95 9.84
C THR A 97 15.08 11.68 9.24
N GLU A 98 15.89 10.84 8.60
CA GLU A 98 15.44 9.53 8.11
C GLU A 98 14.89 8.61 9.20
N LYS A 99 15.32 8.80 10.46
CA LYS A 99 14.87 8.00 11.61
C LYS A 99 13.46 8.38 12.06
N ASP A 100 13.00 9.55 11.66
CA ASP A 100 11.66 10.06 11.93
C ASP A 100 10.63 9.61 10.89
N LEU A 101 11.04 8.75 9.95
CA LEU A 101 10.18 8.23 8.90
C LEU A 101 9.88 6.77 9.13
N SER A 102 8.63 6.40 8.89
CA SER A 102 8.20 5.00 8.77
C SER A 102 7.44 4.82 7.45
N VAL A 103 7.47 3.61 6.90
CA VAL A 103 6.74 3.28 5.68
C VAL A 103 5.80 2.11 5.94
N SER A 104 4.56 2.22 5.45
CA SER A 104 3.55 1.17 5.58
C SER A 104 2.87 0.91 4.24
N LYS A 105 2.40 -0.33 4.08
CA LYS A 105 1.60 -0.71 2.92
C LYS A 105 0.16 -0.29 3.14
N VAL A 106 -0.38 0.47 2.20
CA VAL A 106 -1.80 0.86 2.20
C VAL A 106 -2.62 -0.23 1.52
N CYS A 107 -2.28 -0.60 0.28
CA CYS A 107 -2.94 -1.69 -0.41
C CYS A 107 -2.04 -2.34 -1.46
N ARG A 108 -2.31 -3.62 -1.78
CA ARG A 108 -1.65 -4.32 -2.90
C ARG A 108 -2.44 -4.08 -4.18
N GLU A 109 -1.74 -3.74 -5.26
CA GLU A 109 -2.30 -3.64 -6.60
C GLU A 109 -1.17 -3.78 -7.63
N THR A 110 -1.14 -4.89 -8.35
CA THR A 110 -0.06 -5.16 -9.32
C THR A 110 -0.33 -4.48 -10.66
N ASN A 111 -1.59 -4.26 -11.04
CA ASN A 111 -1.92 -3.56 -12.28
C ASN A 111 -1.59 -2.07 -12.15
N TYR A 112 -0.72 -1.58 -13.05
CA TYR A 112 -0.24 -0.20 -13.01
C TYR A 112 -1.36 0.84 -13.07
N GLN A 113 -2.30 0.71 -14.00
CA GLN A 113 -3.39 1.68 -14.18
C GLN A 113 -4.31 1.71 -12.95
N ARG A 114 -4.69 0.54 -12.44
CA ARG A 114 -5.51 0.45 -11.22
C ARG A 114 -4.77 1.05 -10.02
N ARG A 115 -3.45 0.87 -9.94
CA ARG A 115 -2.64 1.42 -8.85
C ARG A 115 -2.54 2.94 -8.91
N LYS A 116 -2.39 3.53 -10.10
CA LYS A 116 -2.46 4.99 -10.31
C LYS A 116 -3.81 5.57 -9.88
N ILE A 117 -4.91 4.89 -10.23
CA ILE A 117 -6.26 5.29 -9.79
C ILE A 117 -6.37 5.21 -8.26
N LYS A 118 -5.95 4.10 -7.65
CA LYS A 118 -5.97 3.93 -6.18
C LYS A 118 -5.13 4.99 -5.47
N GLU A 119 -3.90 5.23 -5.91
CA GLU A 119 -3.02 6.28 -5.38
C GLU A 119 -3.73 7.64 -5.41
N ALA A 120 -4.35 7.99 -6.53
CA ALA A 120 -5.03 9.27 -6.68
C ALA A 120 -6.25 9.41 -5.76
N PHE A 121 -7.00 8.32 -5.50
CA PHE A 121 -8.04 8.33 -4.48
C PHE A 121 -7.44 8.53 -3.08
N TYR A 122 -6.39 7.78 -2.71
CA TYR A 122 -5.76 7.94 -1.40
C TYR A 122 -5.20 9.35 -1.18
N ILE A 123 -4.58 9.97 -2.19
CA ILE A 123 -4.10 11.36 -2.09
C ILE A 123 -5.26 12.33 -1.83
N ARG A 124 -6.36 12.24 -2.60
CA ARG A 124 -7.48 13.19 -2.45
C ARG A 124 -8.26 13.05 -1.15
N HIS A 125 -8.29 11.85 -0.57
CA HIS A 125 -9.15 11.54 0.59
C HIS A 125 -8.40 11.55 1.92
N ASN A 126 -7.09 11.80 1.94
CA ASN A 126 -6.28 11.80 3.17
C ASN A 126 -5.37 13.03 3.22
N PRO A 127 -5.18 13.66 4.40
CA PRO A 127 -4.17 14.69 4.58
C PRO A 127 -2.78 14.15 4.21
N ASN A 128 -2.05 14.88 3.37
CA ASN A 128 -0.75 14.43 2.88
C ASN A 128 0.15 15.60 2.43
N THR A 129 1.42 15.28 2.14
CA THR A 129 2.45 16.22 1.66
C THR A 129 2.80 16.00 0.19
N ASN A 130 1.93 15.35 -0.59
CA ASN A 130 2.11 15.23 -2.03
C ASN A 130 2.01 16.62 -2.68
N ARG A 131 2.70 16.79 -3.82
CA ARG A 131 2.64 18.05 -4.60
C ARG A 131 1.53 18.05 -5.64
N ASP A 132 1.06 16.88 -6.01
CA ASP A 132 0.01 16.65 -6.99
C ASP A 132 -1.09 15.78 -6.39
N GLU A 133 -2.26 15.80 -7.00
CA GLU A 133 -3.43 15.01 -6.58
C GLU A 133 -3.46 13.60 -7.19
N GLY A 134 -2.34 13.13 -7.75
CA GLY A 134 -2.28 11.90 -8.53
C GLY A 134 -3.01 11.98 -9.87
N SER A 135 -3.33 10.81 -10.44
CA SER A 135 -4.03 10.72 -11.72
C SER A 135 -5.44 11.35 -11.66
N GLY A 136 -5.88 11.95 -12.77
CA GLY A 136 -7.24 12.45 -12.90
C GLY A 136 -8.27 11.31 -12.75
N VAL A 137 -9.21 11.47 -11.83
CA VAL A 137 -10.34 10.58 -11.62
C VAL A 137 -11.62 11.38 -11.75
N SER A 138 -12.71 10.76 -12.21
CA SER A 138 -13.98 11.47 -12.33
C SER A 138 -14.56 11.80 -10.96
N GLU A 139 -14.98 13.05 -10.78
CA GLU A 139 -15.61 13.58 -9.56
C GLU A 139 -16.84 12.77 -9.12
N ALA A 140 -17.50 12.08 -10.06
CA ALA A 140 -18.64 11.21 -9.77
C ALA A 140 -18.32 10.11 -8.74
N TRP A 141 -17.05 9.72 -8.61
CA TRP A 141 -16.61 8.70 -7.66
C TRP A 141 -16.29 9.23 -6.25
N ILE A 142 -16.17 10.56 -6.07
CA ILE A 142 -15.78 11.15 -4.79
C ILE A 142 -16.88 10.94 -3.74
N SER A 143 -18.13 11.24 -4.09
CA SER A 143 -19.28 11.07 -3.18
C SER A 143 -19.42 9.63 -2.70
N ILE A 144 -19.21 8.66 -3.59
CA ILE A 144 -19.27 7.23 -3.24
C ILE A 144 -18.11 6.87 -2.30
N SER A 145 -16.90 7.34 -2.59
CA SER A 145 -15.71 7.04 -1.79
C SER A 145 -15.83 7.56 -0.37
N HIS A 146 -16.35 8.78 -0.18
CA HIS A 146 -16.66 9.35 1.13
C HIS A 146 -17.73 8.54 1.88
N LEU A 147 -18.83 8.19 1.21
CA LEU A 147 -19.94 7.47 1.85
C LEU A 147 -19.52 6.09 2.35
N THR A 148 -18.64 5.40 1.61
CA THR A 148 -18.20 4.06 1.97
C THR A 148 -16.93 4.04 2.83
N GLU A 149 -16.37 5.22 3.15
CA GLU A 149 -15.04 5.38 3.75
C GLU A 149 -13.93 4.65 2.97
N CYS A 150 -14.17 4.37 1.68
CA CYS A 150 -13.19 3.73 0.82
C CYS A 150 -12.02 4.69 0.62
N PHE A 151 -10.80 4.14 0.58
CA PHE A 151 -9.57 4.92 0.44
C PHE A 151 -9.24 5.85 1.61
N THR A 152 -9.88 5.68 2.76
CA THR A 152 -9.43 6.28 4.03
C THR A 152 -8.33 5.41 4.64
N ILE A 153 -7.18 6.01 4.93
CA ILE A 153 -6.12 5.32 5.68
C ILE A 153 -6.51 5.36 7.15
N THR A 154 -7.21 4.31 7.59
CA THR A 154 -7.50 4.12 9.01
C THR A 154 -6.35 3.39 9.68
N ASN A 155 -5.95 3.78 10.88
CA ASN A 155 -5.03 2.99 11.72
C ASN A 155 -5.68 1.69 12.23
N ARG A 156 -6.87 1.31 11.75
CA ARG A 156 -7.51 0.04 12.08
C ARG A 156 -7.02 -1.05 11.14
N PRO A 157 -6.73 -2.26 11.64
CA PRO A 157 -6.59 -3.41 10.76
C PRO A 157 -7.88 -3.55 9.96
N HIS A 158 -7.79 -3.45 8.63
CA HIS A 158 -8.91 -3.69 7.74
C HIS A 158 -9.41 -5.14 7.94
N MET A 159 -10.38 -5.34 8.83
CA MET A 159 -11.23 -6.50 8.77
C MET A 159 -12.13 -6.28 7.57
N ILE A 160 -11.75 -6.86 6.43
CA ILE A 160 -12.69 -7.08 5.34
C ILE A 160 -13.69 -8.10 5.89
N THR A 161 -14.75 -7.61 6.54
CA THR A 161 -15.95 -8.41 6.76
C THR A 161 -16.55 -8.62 5.37
N HIS A 162 -16.25 -9.76 4.76
CA HIS A 162 -17.09 -10.25 3.69
C HIS A 162 -18.50 -10.33 4.26
N SER A 163 -19.41 -9.49 3.77
CA SER A 163 -20.84 -9.64 3.98
C SER A 163 -21.18 -11.07 3.57
N ARG A 164 -21.43 -11.91 4.58
CA ARG A 164 -21.80 -13.30 4.42
C ARG A 164 -23.00 -13.31 3.48
N GLY A 165 -22.79 -13.82 2.27
CA GLY A 165 -23.86 -14.00 1.30
C GLY A 165 -25.00 -14.75 1.99
N SER A 166 -26.23 -14.33 1.70
CA SER A 166 -27.43 -15.06 2.05
C SER A 166 -27.33 -16.48 1.49
N GLU A 167 -26.90 -17.42 2.33
CA GLU A 167 -26.99 -18.84 2.02
C GLU A 167 -28.48 -19.20 2.00
N GLY A 168 -28.96 -19.52 0.80
CA GLY A 168 -30.30 -20.01 0.57
C GLY A 168 -30.58 -21.22 1.45
N THR A 169 -31.74 -21.19 2.09
CA THR A 169 -32.35 -22.32 2.78
C THR A 169 -32.48 -23.49 1.82
N ARG A 170 -31.55 -24.45 1.90
CA ARG A 170 -31.70 -25.78 1.35
C ARG A 170 -31.98 -26.73 2.53
N SER A 171 -33.24 -26.75 2.95
CA SER A 171 -33.75 -27.65 3.98
C SER A 171 -33.47 -29.09 3.55
N ARG A 172 -32.63 -29.80 4.32
CA ARG A 172 -32.47 -31.25 4.23
C ARG A 172 -33.70 -31.90 4.87
N GLY A 173 -34.39 -32.74 4.10
CA GLY A 173 -35.42 -33.63 4.60
C GLY A 173 -34.83 -34.74 5.47
N ILE A 174 -35.49 -34.97 6.60
CA ILE A 174 -35.39 -36.05 7.59
C ILE A 174 -36.78 -35.99 8.24
N ASP A 175 -37.58 -37.03 8.43
CA ASP A 175 -37.54 -38.47 8.18
C ASP A 175 -39.02 -38.90 8.07
N LEU A 176 -39.33 -39.99 7.36
CA LEU A 176 -40.53 -40.77 7.65
C LEU A 176 -40.18 -42.25 7.58
N GLN A 177 -40.23 -42.87 8.76
CA GLN A 177 -40.04 -44.30 8.98
C GLN A 177 -41.22 -45.07 8.39
N ASP A 178 -40.91 -46.00 7.49
CA ASP A 178 -41.89 -46.88 6.87
C ASP A 178 -42.14 -48.09 7.79
N ASN A 179 -43.13 -47.97 8.68
CA ASN A 179 -43.60 -49.06 9.53
C ASN A 179 -44.77 -49.76 8.85
N THR A 180 -44.48 -50.71 7.96
CA THR A 180 -45.50 -51.60 7.39
C THR A 180 -45.45 -52.96 8.10
N PRO A 181 -46.55 -53.46 8.70
CA PRO A 181 -46.57 -54.76 9.36
C PRO A 181 -46.68 -55.92 8.36
N THR A 182 -45.81 -56.92 8.50
CA THR A 182 -45.92 -58.21 7.80
C THR A 182 -46.99 -59.10 8.45
N ALA A 183 -47.90 -59.64 7.65
CA ALA A 183 -48.88 -60.67 8.02
C ALA A 183 -48.84 -61.82 6.99
N PRO A 184 -49.27 -63.05 7.37
CA PRO A 184 -48.49 -64.26 7.13
C PRO A 184 -48.96 -65.10 5.93
N GLY A 185 -48.11 -66.07 5.60
CA GLY A 185 -48.13 -66.82 4.34
C GLY A 185 -49.27 -67.81 4.15
N HIS A 186 -49.28 -68.38 2.95
CA HIS A 186 -49.91 -69.65 2.64
C HIS A 186 -49.02 -70.45 1.67
N THR A 187 -49.01 -71.74 1.95
CA THR A 187 -48.17 -72.84 1.47
C THR A 187 -48.75 -73.59 0.27
N HIS A 188 -47.88 -74.42 -0.35
CA HIS A 188 -48.16 -75.62 -1.18
C HIS A 188 -48.65 -75.33 -2.61
N VAL A 189 -48.18 -75.98 -3.68
CA VAL A 189 -47.48 -77.26 -3.92
C VAL A 189 -46.43 -77.06 -5.01
#